data_AF-A0A2G6DI63-F1
#
_entry.id   AF-A0A2G6DI63-F1
#
_cell.length_a   1.000
_cell.length_b   1.000
_cell.length_c   1.000
_cell.angle_alpha   90.00
_cell.angle_beta   90.00
_cell.angle_gamma   90.00
#
_symmetry.space_group_name_H-M   'P 1'
#
loop_
_entity.id
_entity.type
_entity.pdbx_description
1 polymer ?
#
loop_
_entity_poly.entity_id
_entity_poly.type
_entity_poly.pdbx_seq_one_letter_code
_entity_poly.pdbx_strand_id
1 'polypeptide(L)'
;MKIYYLSGALFALILYGLSACSVFSEEQQAREVAQQFWAALVQGDMETAKKYATWDSVRFLPYLQTKQVEVRSAELGEWQVEGNVAQLTTILRGGEHDDLVIPAKTILIRQQDGWLVDVQQTLTSMVSGTMGAVVDQLNGFMQQGLEELDKALSDSVEQLNESLQNGLNSLPFKPPKRPPETKPPIQQTI
;
A
#
# COMPACT_ATOMS: atom_id res chain seq x y z
N MET A 1 36.65 34.68 48.43
CA MET A 1 37.16 33.62 47.53
C MET A 1 36.29 32.35 47.55
N LYS A 2 34.95 32.48 47.55
CA LYS A 2 34.00 31.34 47.57
C LYS A 2 32.93 31.40 46.47
N ILE A 3 32.78 32.55 45.80
CA ILE A 3 31.72 32.81 44.82
C ILE A 3 32.09 32.28 43.42
N TYR A 4 33.39 32.25 43.07
CA TYR A 4 33.86 31.71 41.79
C TYR A 4 33.71 30.18 41.67
N TYR A 5 33.71 29.45 42.79
CA TYR A 5 33.54 27.99 42.78
C TYR A 5 32.09 27.55 42.54
N LEU A 6 31.10 28.36 42.96
CA LEU A 6 29.68 28.05 42.72
C LEU A 6 29.29 28.26 41.25
N SER A 7 29.87 29.28 40.60
CA SER A 7 29.57 29.60 39.20
C SER A 7 30.23 28.62 38.21
N GLY A 8 31.43 28.11 38.52
CA GLY A 8 32.11 27.08 37.71
C GLY A 8 31.44 25.70 37.78
N ALA A 9 30.92 25.32 38.96
CA ALA A 9 30.22 24.04 39.12
C ALA A 9 28.89 23.99 38.37
N LEU A 10 28.18 25.12 38.27
CA LEU A 10 26.90 25.22 37.58
C LEU A 10 27.06 25.16 36.05
N PHE A 11 28.17 25.71 35.51
CA PHE A 11 28.48 25.66 34.08
C PHE A 11 28.95 24.28 33.62
N ALA A 12 29.67 23.54 34.48
CA ALA A 12 30.08 22.17 34.20
C ALA A 12 28.89 21.18 34.14
N LEU A 13 27.85 21.42 34.95
CA LEU A 13 26.64 20.58 34.98
C LEU A 13 25.76 20.76 33.72
N ILE A 14 25.75 21.95 33.13
CA ILE A 14 25.03 22.24 31.88
C ILE A 14 25.74 21.61 30.67
N LEU A 15 27.08 21.59 30.67
CA LEU A 15 27.88 20.98 29.60
C LEU A 15 27.78 19.44 29.58
N TYR A 16 27.58 18.77 30.73
CA TYR A 16 27.31 17.33 30.78
C TYR A 16 25.87 16.94 30.39
N GLY A 17 24.92 17.89 30.47
CA GLY A 17 23.53 17.66 30.07
C GLY A 17 23.29 17.68 28.55
N LEU A 18 24.21 18.26 27.77
CA LEU A 18 24.10 18.39 26.31
C LEU A 18 24.64 17.19 25.51
N SER A 19 25.38 16.27 26.16
CA SER A 19 25.86 15.02 25.55
C SER A 19 24.81 13.90 25.52
N ALA A 20 23.60 14.14 26.06
CA ALA A 20 22.46 13.25 25.90
C ALA A 20 21.67 13.53 24.59
N CYS A 21 22.37 13.91 23.51
CA CYS A 21 21.81 13.85 22.15
C CYS A 21 21.56 12.37 21.82
N SER A 22 20.35 11.95 22.16
CA SER A 22 19.62 10.74 21.78
C SER A 22 20.23 9.96 20.60
N VAL A 23 21.12 9.01 20.92
CA VAL A 23 21.30 7.86 20.04
C VAL A 23 20.06 7.00 20.24
N PHE A 24 19.01 7.28 19.46
CA PHE A 24 17.82 6.42 19.41
C PHE A 24 18.28 5.01 19.02
N SER A 25 18.02 4.02 19.87
CA SER A 25 18.36 2.63 19.54
C SER A 25 17.62 2.20 18.27
N GLU A 26 18.16 1.22 17.54
CA GLU A 26 17.47 0.70 16.34
C GLU A 26 16.05 0.21 16.66
N GLU A 27 15.85 -0.37 17.84
CA GLU A 27 14.53 -0.75 18.35
C GLU A 27 13.60 0.46 18.48
N GLN A 28 14.06 1.57 19.08
CA GLN A 28 13.21 2.76 19.23
C GLN A 28 12.83 3.35 17.87
N GLN A 29 13.76 3.39 16.91
CA GLN A 29 13.47 3.88 15.55
C GLN A 29 12.42 3.01 14.86
N ALA A 30 12.56 1.69 14.96
CA ALA A 30 11.62 0.76 14.33
C ALA A 30 10.23 0.79 15.02
N ARG A 31 10.19 0.91 16.35
CA ARG A 31 8.94 1.11 17.10
C ARG A 31 8.26 2.40 16.70
N GLU A 32 9.02 3.49 16.54
CA GLU A 32 8.48 4.77 16.09
C GLU A 32 7.89 4.67 14.68
N VAL A 33 8.60 4.04 13.73
CA VAL A 33 8.10 3.78 12.37
C VAL A 33 6.79 2.98 12.42
N ALA A 34 6.76 1.89 13.17
CA ALA A 34 5.55 1.07 13.31
C ALA A 34 4.40 1.85 13.97
N GLN A 35 4.69 2.67 14.98
CA GLN A 35 3.68 3.47 15.68
C GLN A 35 3.07 4.52 14.75
N GLN A 36 3.90 5.22 13.98
CA GLN A 36 3.43 6.23 13.03
C GLN A 36 2.63 5.59 11.88
N PHE A 37 3.08 4.43 11.40
CA PHE A 37 2.35 3.64 10.40
C PHE A 37 0.94 3.28 10.87
N TRP A 38 0.81 2.66 12.05
CA TRP A 38 -0.50 2.28 12.58
C TRP A 38 -1.37 3.47 12.95
N ALA A 39 -0.79 4.53 13.51
CA ALA A 39 -1.52 5.76 13.82
C ALA A 39 -2.12 6.38 12.55
N ALA A 40 -1.38 6.38 11.44
CA ALA A 40 -1.87 6.88 10.15
C ALA A 40 -3.04 6.02 9.64
N LEU A 41 -2.95 4.69 9.73
CA LEU A 41 -4.04 3.79 9.32
C LEU A 41 -5.31 3.98 10.16
N VAL A 42 -5.17 4.11 11.49
CA VAL A 42 -6.27 4.39 12.42
C VAL A 42 -6.95 5.72 12.10
N GLN A 43 -6.19 6.72 11.64
CA GLN A 43 -6.71 8.05 11.28
C GLN A 43 -7.29 8.13 9.87
N GLY A 44 -7.23 7.05 9.08
CA GLY A 44 -7.63 7.12 7.67
C GLY A 44 -6.58 7.76 6.75
N ASP A 45 -5.40 8.11 7.26
CA ASP A 45 -4.35 8.82 6.52
C ASP A 45 -3.45 7.86 5.74
N MET A 46 -3.96 7.42 4.59
CA MET A 46 -3.25 6.54 3.67
C MET A 46 -1.96 7.14 3.10
N GLU A 47 -1.92 8.46 2.89
CA GLU A 47 -0.73 9.12 2.35
C GLU A 47 0.42 9.13 3.35
N THR A 48 0.12 9.29 4.63
CA THR A 48 1.12 9.16 5.68
C THR A 48 1.52 7.71 5.91
N ALA A 49 0.57 6.76 5.90
CA ALA A 49 0.89 5.33 6.03
C ALA A 49 1.87 4.85 4.95
N LYS A 50 1.72 5.33 3.70
CA LYS A 50 2.65 5.04 2.59
C LYS A 50 4.10 5.43 2.87
N LYS A 51 4.34 6.52 3.62
CA LYS A 51 5.70 7.01 3.93
C LYS A 51 6.46 6.07 4.86
N TYR A 52 5.74 5.26 5.64
CA TYR A 52 6.31 4.30 6.58
C TYR A 52 6.30 2.87 6.05
N ALA A 53 5.85 2.65 4.80
CA ALA A 53 5.79 1.35 4.16
C ALA A 53 6.91 1.17 3.13
N THR A 54 7.33 -0.06 2.91
CA THR A 54 8.23 -0.36 1.78
C THR A 54 7.49 -0.10 0.46
N TRP A 55 8.17 0.49 -0.52
CA TRP A 55 7.57 0.88 -1.79
C TRP A 55 6.86 -0.27 -2.52
N ASP A 56 7.44 -1.46 -2.45
CA ASP A 56 6.92 -2.68 -3.07
C ASP A 56 5.69 -3.25 -2.35
N SER A 57 5.42 -2.85 -1.09
CA SER A 57 4.30 -3.33 -0.30
C SER A 57 3.14 -2.32 -0.19
N VAL A 58 3.31 -1.08 -0.63
CA VAL A 58 2.27 -0.02 -0.61
C VAL A 58 0.94 -0.46 -1.25
N ARG A 59 0.97 -1.26 -2.32
CA ARG A 59 -0.23 -1.77 -3.00
C ARG A 59 -1.16 -2.59 -2.09
N PHE A 60 -0.67 -3.07 -0.96
CA PHE A 60 -1.44 -3.87 -0.01
C PHE A 60 -2.07 -3.06 1.12
N LEU A 61 -1.78 -1.76 1.23
CA LEU A 61 -2.36 -0.89 2.27
C LEU A 61 -3.89 -0.90 2.31
N PRO A 62 -4.62 -0.89 1.18
CA PRO A 62 -6.08 -0.89 1.20
C PRO A 62 -6.70 -2.09 1.95
N TYR A 63 -5.98 -3.22 2.04
CA TYR A 63 -6.48 -4.41 2.73
C TYR A 63 -6.56 -4.24 4.26
N LEU A 64 -5.77 -3.32 4.83
CA LEU A 64 -5.78 -2.97 6.26
C LEU A 64 -6.92 -2.00 6.64
N GLN A 65 -7.69 -1.51 5.67
CA GLN A 65 -8.83 -0.61 5.88
C GLN A 65 -10.15 -1.16 5.33
N THR A 66 -10.22 -2.47 5.12
CA THR A 66 -11.50 -3.12 4.80
C THR A 66 -12.42 -3.06 6.01
N LYS A 67 -13.75 -3.02 5.82
CA LYS A 67 -14.73 -2.95 6.92
C LYS A 67 -14.57 -4.08 7.95
N GLN A 68 -14.01 -5.20 7.53
CA GLN A 68 -13.78 -6.40 8.33
C GLN A 68 -12.50 -6.31 9.16
N VAL A 69 -11.53 -5.47 8.76
CA VAL A 69 -10.19 -5.35 9.37
C VAL A 69 -9.90 -3.89 9.75
N GLU A 70 -10.91 -3.01 9.77
CA GLU A 70 -10.73 -1.59 10.09
C GLU A 70 -10.05 -1.46 11.46
N VAL A 71 -8.76 -1.15 11.42
CA VAL A 71 -7.92 -1.06 12.61
C VAL A 71 -8.27 0.24 13.34
N ARG A 72 -8.79 0.12 14.56
CA ARG A 72 -9.12 1.24 15.44
C ARG A 72 -8.02 1.52 16.45
N SER A 73 -7.24 0.50 16.82
CA SER A 73 -6.05 0.67 17.64
C SER A 73 -5.01 -0.41 17.37
N ALA A 74 -3.76 -0.09 17.69
CA ALA A 74 -2.63 -1.01 17.56
C ALA A 74 -1.74 -0.89 18.80
N GLU A 75 -1.42 -2.02 19.41
CA GLU A 75 -0.53 -2.13 20.56
C GLU A 75 0.74 -2.88 20.15
N LEU A 76 1.88 -2.21 20.26
CA LEU A 76 3.19 -2.77 19.92
C LEU A 76 3.81 -3.45 21.14
N GLY A 77 4.20 -4.71 20.97
CA GLY A 77 4.77 -5.56 21.99
C GLY A 77 6.27 -5.79 21.83
N GLU A 78 6.68 -7.04 21.93
CA GLU A 78 8.09 -7.46 21.90
C GLU A 78 8.74 -7.20 20.54
N TRP A 79 10.00 -6.79 20.58
CA TRP A 79 10.86 -6.56 19.42
C TRP A 79 11.81 -7.73 19.21
N GLN A 80 11.90 -8.20 17.98
CA GLN A 80 12.87 -9.21 17.55
C GLN A 80 13.54 -8.75 16.26
N VAL A 81 14.85 -8.96 16.14
CA VAL A 81 15.61 -8.60 14.94
C VAL A 81 16.42 -9.79 14.42
N GLU A 82 16.35 -10.02 13.13
CA GLU A 82 17.10 -11.04 12.40
C GLU A 82 17.67 -10.42 11.12
N GLY A 83 18.97 -10.09 11.15
CA GLY A 83 19.64 -9.44 10.02
C GLY A 83 19.05 -8.07 9.71
N ASN A 84 18.50 -7.90 8.51
CA ASN A 84 17.85 -6.67 8.05
C ASN A 84 16.32 -6.67 8.25
N VAL A 85 15.78 -7.69 8.91
CA VAL A 85 14.36 -7.82 9.19
C VAL A 85 14.14 -7.67 10.68
N ALA A 86 13.09 -6.97 11.06
CA ALA A 86 12.63 -6.94 12.43
C ALA A 86 11.13 -7.15 12.54
N GLN A 87 10.72 -7.63 13.71
CA GLN A 87 9.36 -8.02 14.01
C GLN A 87 8.94 -7.38 15.32
N LEU A 88 7.77 -6.75 15.29
CA LEU A 88 7.07 -6.32 16.49
C LEU A 88 5.82 -7.17 16.65
N THR A 89 5.70 -7.88 17.77
CA THR A 89 4.41 -8.44 18.17
C THR A 89 3.41 -7.31 18.22
N THR A 90 2.26 -7.44 17.57
CA THR A 90 1.28 -6.36 17.44
C THR A 90 -0.11 -6.91 17.72
N ILE A 91 -0.85 -6.25 18.60
CA ILE A 91 -2.27 -6.55 18.82
C ILE A 91 -3.08 -5.42 18.19
N LEU A 92 -3.85 -5.77 17.15
CA LEU A 92 -4.76 -4.82 16.51
C LEU A 92 -6.15 -5.02 17.07
N ARG A 93 -6.89 -3.93 17.29
CA ARG A 93 -8.32 -3.99 17.62
C ARG A 93 -9.11 -3.29 16.53
N GLY A 94 -10.24 -3.87 16.16
CA GLY A 94 -11.08 -3.39 15.07
C GLY A 94 -12.50 -3.96 15.14
N GLY A 95 -13.20 -3.88 14.00
CA GLY A 95 -14.60 -4.30 13.91
C GLY A 95 -15.58 -3.19 14.29
N GLU A 96 -16.88 -3.45 14.10
CA GLU A 96 -17.95 -2.46 14.28
C GLU A 96 -18.10 -2.02 15.75
N HIS A 97 -17.73 -2.89 16.71
CA HIS A 97 -17.85 -2.65 18.15
C HIS A 97 -16.52 -2.75 18.93
N ASP A 98 -15.37 -2.70 18.24
CA ASP A 98 -14.03 -2.90 18.85
C ASP A 98 -13.88 -4.28 19.54
N ASP A 99 -14.65 -5.26 19.08
CA ASP A 99 -14.72 -6.62 19.61
C ASP A 99 -13.77 -7.59 18.90
N LEU A 100 -13.22 -7.19 17.75
CA LEU A 100 -12.27 -7.99 17.00
C LEU A 100 -10.84 -7.67 17.47
N VAL A 101 -10.19 -8.66 18.09
CA VAL A 101 -8.77 -8.61 18.46
C VAL A 101 -7.97 -9.46 17.48
N ILE A 102 -7.01 -8.86 16.78
CA ILE A 102 -6.21 -9.51 15.74
C ILE A 102 -4.75 -9.55 16.21
N PRO A 103 -4.24 -10.71 16.63
CA PRO A 103 -2.81 -10.88 16.87
C PRO A 103 -2.07 -10.88 15.53
N ALA A 104 -1.02 -10.08 15.45
CA ALA A 104 -0.22 -9.87 14.26
C ALA A 104 1.26 -9.73 14.60
N LYS A 105 2.09 -9.76 13.57
CA LYS A 105 3.47 -9.30 13.62
C LYS A 105 3.63 -8.16 12.62
N THR A 106 3.99 -6.97 13.11
CA THR A 106 4.44 -5.89 12.23
C THR A 106 5.85 -6.22 11.78
N ILE A 107 6.04 -6.45 10.49
CA ILE A 107 7.32 -6.79 9.89
C ILE A 107 7.95 -5.51 9.34
N LEU A 108 9.19 -5.22 9.74
CA LEU A 108 9.96 -4.08 9.27
C LEU A 108 11.21 -4.56 8.53
N ILE A 109 11.55 -3.86 7.45
CA ILE A 109 12.74 -4.12 6.63
C ILE A 109 13.64 -2.89 6.71
N ARG A 110 14.93 -3.13 7.01
CA ARG A 110 15.95 -2.09 7.03
C ARG A 110 16.35 -1.75 5.60
N GLN A 111 16.15 -0.50 5.22
CA GLN A 111 16.62 0.10 3.98
C GLN A 111 17.69 1.18 4.27
N GLN A 112 18.18 1.84 3.22
CA GLN A 112 19.23 2.86 3.35
C GLN A 112 18.81 4.02 4.25
N ASP A 113 17.53 4.40 4.20
CA ASP A 113 16.97 5.55 4.92
C ASP A 113 16.30 5.16 6.27
N GLY A 114 16.47 3.92 6.72
CA GLY A 114 15.94 3.43 7.99
C GLY A 114 14.99 2.24 7.86
N TRP A 115 14.18 2.03 8.90
CA TRP A 115 13.18 0.97 8.93
C TRP A 115 11.91 1.37 8.18
N LEU A 116 11.32 0.44 7.46
CA LEU A 116 10.02 0.59 6.81
C LEU A 116 9.18 -0.68 7.01
N VAL A 117 7.88 -0.53 7.12
CA VAL A 117 6.93 -1.65 7.28
C VAL A 117 6.77 -2.39 5.96
N ASP A 118 6.99 -3.70 5.98
CA ASP A 118 6.56 -4.59 4.90
C ASP A 118 5.09 -4.95 5.13
N VAL A 119 4.20 -4.25 4.42
CA VAL A 119 2.75 -4.38 4.56
C VAL A 119 2.29 -5.78 4.15
N GLN A 120 2.94 -6.38 3.14
CA GLN A 120 2.57 -7.70 2.63
C GLN A 120 2.86 -8.78 3.66
N GLN A 121 4.07 -8.78 4.24
CA GLN A 121 4.44 -9.75 5.26
C GLN A 121 3.67 -9.52 6.57
N THR A 122 3.41 -8.25 6.91
CA THR A 122 2.58 -7.89 8.07
C THR A 122 1.16 -8.45 7.93
N LEU A 123 0.52 -8.29 6.77
CA LEU A 123 -0.79 -8.92 6.47
C LEU A 123 -0.73 -10.45 6.54
N THR A 124 0.32 -11.06 5.99
CA THR A 124 0.50 -12.53 6.02
C THR A 124 0.60 -13.06 7.46
N SER A 125 1.18 -12.28 8.38
CA SER A 125 1.24 -12.65 9.80
C SER A 125 -0.14 -12.69 10.47
N MET A 126 -1.08 -11.85 10.02
CA MET A 126 -2.45 -11.83 10.54
C MET A 126 -3.23 -13.08 10.13
N VAL A 127 -2.98 -13.59 8.92
CA VAL A 127 -3.66 -14.77 8.36
C VAL A 127 -3.13 -16.07 8.96
N SER A 128 -1.85 -16.13 9.34
CA SER A 128 -1.21 -17.33 9.91
C SER A 128 -1.45 -17.52 11.41
N GLY A 129 -1.86 -16.47 12.13
CA GLY A 129 -2.20 -16.52 13.54
C GLY A 129 -3.65 -16.96 13.80
N THR A 130 -3.96 -18.26 13.65
CA THR A 130 -5.16 -18.90 14.23
C THR A 130 -6.47 -18.07 14.21
N MET A 131 -6.85 -17.51 13.06
CA MET A 131 -8.17 -16.91 12.88
C MET A 131 -8.86 -17.55 11.67
N GLY A 132 -9.52 -18.70 11.89
CA GLY A 132 -10.33 -19.37 10.85
C GLY A 132 -11.39 -18.44 10.22
N ALA A 133 -11.86 -17.44 10.96
CA ALA A 133 -12.82 -16.44 10.48
C ALA A 133 -12.25 -15.47 9.42
N VAL A 134 -10.95 -15.16 9.45
CA VAL A 134 -10.32 -14.27 8.45
C VAL A 134 -10.04 -15.04 7.15
N VAL A 135 -9.70 -16.34 7.23
CA VAL A 135 -9.50 -17.19 6.03
C VAL A 135 -10.81 -17.36 5.25
N ASP A 136 -11.94 -17.59 5.94
CA ASP A 136 -13.25 -17.71 5.29
C ASP A 136 -13.70 -16.38 4.66
N GLN A 137 -13.42 -15.24 5.31
CA GLN A 137 -13.72 -13.91 4.77
C GLN A 137 -12.79 -13.50 3.62
N LEU A 138 -11.51 -13.89 3.65
CA LEU A 138 -10.57 -13.65 2.55
C LEU A 138 -10.90 -14.50 1.32
N ASN A 139 -11.37 -15.73 1.52
CA ASN A 139 -11.90 -16.58 0.45
C ASN A 139 -13.14 -15.95 -0.20
N GLY A 140 -14.06 -15.40 0.60
CA GLY A 140 -15.21 -14.65 0.07
C GLY A 140 -14.80 -13.42 -0.72
N PHE A 141 -13.82 -12.65 -0.23
CA PHE A 141 -13.29 -11.47 -0.92
C PHE A 141 -12.57 -11.81 -2.23
N MET A 142 -11.76 -12.87 -2.26
CA MET A 142 -11.11 -13.34 -3.50
C MET A 142 -12.14 -13.79 -4.53
N GLN A 143 -13.19 -14.50 -4.10
CA GLN A 143 -14.27 -14.91 -5.00
C GLN A 143 -15.05 -13.71 -5.55
N GLN A 144 -15.39 -12.75 -4.70
CA GLN A 144 -16.06 -11.51 -5.13
C GLN A 144 -15.20 -10.67 -6.08
N GLY A 145 -13.91 -10.52 -5.79
CA GLY A 145 -12.98 -9.81 -6.68
C GLY A 145 -12.81 -10.48 -8.04
N LEU A 146 -12.83 -11.81 -8.09
CA LEU A 146 -12.81 -12.57 -9.35
C LEU A 146 -14.13 -12.44 -10.12
N GLU A 147 -15.28 -12.46 -9.44
CA GLU A 147 -16.59 -12.24 -10.07
C GLU A 147 -16.75 -10.81 -10.62
N GLU A 148 -16.27 -9.79 -9.90
CA GLU A 148 -16.31 -8.40 -10.37
C GLU A 148 -15.39 -8.19 -11.58
N LEU A 149 -14.21 -8.83 -11.59
CA LEU A 149 -13.32 -8.81 -12.75
C LEU A 149 -13.97 -9.50 -13.96
N ASP A 150 -14.59 -10.67 -13.76
CA ASP A 150 -15.27 -11.42 -14.82
C ASP A 150 -16.45 -10.63 -15.42
N LYS A 151 -17.23 -9.96 -14.56
CA LYS A 151 -18.27 -9.02 -14.99
C LYS A 151 -17.70 -7.84 -15.77
N ALA A 152 -16.66 -7.19 -15.26
CA ALA A 152 -16.05 -6.05 -15.95
C ALA A 152 -15.45 -6.43 -17.31
N LEU A 153 -14.87 -7.63 -17.42
CA LEU A 153 -14.38 -8.19 -18.68
C LEU A 153 -15.53 -8.51 -19.63
N SER A 154 -16.59 -9.13 -19.14
CA SER A 154 -17.80 -9.44 -19.93
C SER A 154 -18.46 -8.17 -20.46
N ASP A 155 -18.65 -7.17 -19.60
CA ASP A 155 -19.20 -5.85 -19.98
C ASP A 155 -18.32 -5.14 -21.01
N SER A 156 -16.99 -5.24 -20.87
CA SER A 156 -16.04 -4.68 -21.84
C SER A 156 -16.11 -5.38 -23.20
N VAL A 157 -16.29 -6.71 -23.22
CA VAL A 157 -16.45 -7.50 -24.45
C VAL A 157 -17.79 -7.19 -25.12
N GLU A 158 -18.86 -7.04 -24.33
CA GLU A 158 -20.20 -6.69 -24.82
C GLU A 158 -20.20 -5.28 -25.42
N GLN A 159 -19.65 -4.28 -24.71
CA GLN A 159 -19.51 -2.91 -25.22
C GLN A 159 -18.65 -2.85 -26.50
N LEU A 160 -17.60 -3.67 -26.57
CA LEU A 160 -16.78 -3.77 -27.78
C LEU A 160 -17.57 -4.36 -28.94
N ASN A 161 -18.35 -5.41 -28.71
CA ASN A 161 -19.21 -6.04 -29.71
C ASN A 161 -20.29 -5.08 -30.21
N GLU A 162 -20.96 -4.35 -29.32
CA GLU A 162 -21.93 -3.32 -29.66
C GLU A 162 -21.30 -2.19 -30.47
N SER A 163 -20.13 -1.71 -30.06
CA SER A 163 -19.39 -0.65 -30.77
C SER A 163 -18.98 -1.09 -32.18
N LEU A 164 -18.54 -2.34 -32.34
CA LEU A 164 -18.21 -2.92 -33.64
C LEU A 164 -19.44 -3.08 -34.53
N GLN A 165 -20.55 -3.56 -33.98
CA GLN A 165 -21.80 -3.75 -34.72
C GLN A 165 -22.41 -2.41 -35.14
N ASN A 166 -22.38 -1.40 -34.27
CA ASN A 166 -22.78 -0.04 -34.59
C ASN A 166 -21.84 0.61 -35.62
N GLY A 167 -20.53 0.36 -35.51
CA GLY A 167 -19.54 0.77 -36.50
C GLY A 167 -19.83 0.20 -37.88
N LEU A 168 -20.11 -1.10 -37.97
CA LEU A 168 -20.46 -1.78 -39.22
C LEU A 168 -21.79 -1.30 -39.83
N ASN A 169 -22.81 -1.04 -39.00
CA ASN A 169 -24.11 -0.53 -39.46
C ASN A 169 -24.07 0.94 -39.91
N SER A 170 -23.06 1.70 -39.47
CA SER A 170 -22.89 3.12 -39.80
C SER A 170 -22.10 3.38 -41.09
N LEU A 171 -21.57 2.33 -41.74
CA LEU A 171 -20.82 2.45 -43.00
C LEU A 171 -21.78 2.52 -44.21
N PRO A 172 -21.96 3.68 -44.88
CA PRO A 172 -22.66 3.71 -46.17
C PRO A 172 -21.79 3.02 -47.22
N PHE A 173 -22.21 1.83 -47.68
CA PHE A 173 -21.56 1.19 -48.82
C PHE A 173 -21.77 2.04 -50.07
N LYS A 174 -20.77 2.84 -50.44
CA LYS A 174 -20.74 3.59 -51.69
C LYS A 174 -19.91 2.79 -52.69
N PRO A 175 -20.52 2.11 -53.67
CA PRO A 175 -19.75 1.36 -54.67
C PRO A 175 -18.82 2.31 -55.43
N PRO A 176 -17.60 1.88 -55.77
CA PRO A 176 -16.64 2.73 -56.46
C PRO A 176 -17.22 3.16 -57.81
N LYS A 177 -17.18 4.47 -58.10
CA LYS A 177 -17.50 4.98 -59.44
C LYS A 177 -16.48 4.42 -60.42
N ARG A 178 -16.96 3.78 -61.48
CA ARG A 178 -16.14 3.26 -62.58
C ARG A 178 -15.23 4.39 -63.11
N PRO A 179 -13.92 4.15 -63.30
CA PRO A 179 -13.04 5.14 -63.92
C PRO A 179 -13.53 5.50 -65.33
N PRO A 180 -13.35 6.75 -65.80
CA PRO A 180 -13.70 7.13 -67.15
C PRO A 180 -12.87 6.33 -68.16
N GLU A 181 -13.54 5.78 -69.16
CA GLU A 181 -12.97 5.02 -70.27
C GLU A 181 -11.96 5.89 -71.02
N THR A 182 -10.68 5.57 -70.93
CA THR A 182 -9.63 6.22 -71.71
C THR A 182 -9.74 5.77 -73.17
N LYS A 183 -10.11 6.70 -74.06
CA LYS A 183 -10.04 6.48 -75.52
C LYS A 183 -8.61 6.12 -75.93
N PRO A 184 -8.42 5.16 -76.87
CA PRO A 184 -7.09 4.74 -77.29
C PRO A 184 -6.36 5.83 -78.08
N PRO A 185 -5.01 5.83 -78.09
CA PRO A 185 -4.21 6.89 -78.69
C PRO A 185 -4.30 6.86 -80.22
N ILE A 186 -4.50 8.03 -80.82
CA ILE A 186 -4.36 8.22 -82.27
C ILE A 186 -2.90 7.97 -82.63
N GLN A 187 -2.65 6.94 -83.46
CA GLN A 187 -1.33 6.67 -84.02
C GLN A 187 -0.93 7.82 -84.95
N GLN A 188 0.22 8.43 -84.66
CA GLN A 188 0.88 9.38 -85.56
C GLN A 188 1.48 8.60 -86.73
N THR A 189 1.12 8.96 -87.96
CA THR A 189 1.86 8.58 -89.18
C THR A 189 2.45 9.83 -89.80
N ILE A 190 3.70 9.65 -90.25
CA ILE A 190 4.71 10.58 -90.78
C ILE A 190 4.17 11.48 -91.89
#